data_AF-A0A517SUB9-F1
#
_entry.id   AF-A0A517SUB9-F1
#
_cell.length_a   1.000
_cell.length_b   1.000
_cell.length_c   1.000
_cell.angle_alpha   90.00
_cell.angle_beta   90.00
_cell.angle_gamma   90.00
#
_symmetry.space_group_name_H-M   'P 1'
#
loop_
_entity.id
_entity.type
_entity.pdbx_description
1 polymer ?
#
loop_
_entity_poly.entity_id
_entity_poly.type
_entity_poly.pdbx_seq_one_letter_code
_entity_poly.pdbx_strand_id
1 'polypeptide(L)'
;MGFQANFTAIDFETANKRSDSACQLAAVVVRDGQVVDRNMWMIRPEPFFFSAINIRIHGIRPEAVEEEPNFGQLWDQIAPYLVDDCIVAHNAPFDIGVLISCLNRHHCDVPALQFTCTRLIASQAWPDRRRYGLKALASWLGVEFRHHDALEDSVACAKVLLAAGIACGAKSLEDLETKLQLKRGAAGDWGVRHAASKRSKKKASRSQLASKRSDPKLPMRRKNRPLPLPGYQQIDPLSGQLVKETSSEPLISKPDWQRLLVRAELIRPLAGKRLLVVGTFQHHPHQEVLDLIARAGGECCSAMNADVNQIIIAETNGESPADPSAAGVMPSSDCQTLSAVDLYRLLGLGTP
;
A
#
# COMPACT_ATOMS: atom_id res chain seq x y z
N MET A 1 3.66 9.04 19.03
CA MET A 1 3.29 10.11 18.07
C MET A 1 3.19 9.47 16.70
N GLY A 2 2.01 9.52 16.07
CA GLY A 2 1.76 8.91 14.77
C GLY A 2 2.34 9.71 13.61
N PHE A 3 2.32 9.12 12.41
CA PHE A 3 2.72 9.79 11.17
C PHE A 3 1.66 10.80 10.75
N GLN A 4 1.95 12.10 10.89
CA GLN A 4 1.05 13.21 10.57
C GLN A 4 1.40 13.76 9.19
N ALA A 5 0.65 13.34 8.17
CA ALA A 5 0.89 13.74 6.79
C ALA A 5 -0.35 14.41 6.20
N ASN A 6 -0.10 15.48 5.44
CA ASN A 6 -1.08 16.21 4.65
C ASN A 6 -0.73 16.04 3.17
N PHE A 7 -1.67 15.52 2.39
CA PHE A 7 -1.52 15.30 0.95
C PHE A 7 -2.88 14.99 0.31
N THR A 8 -2.95 15.06 -1.01
CA THR A 8 -4.08 14.55 -1.80
C THR A 8 -3.60 13.40 -2.67
N ALA A 9 -4.16 12.21 -2.48
CA ALA A 9 -3.90 11.08 -3.36
C ALA A 9 -4.84 11.11 -4.55
N ILE A 10 -4.30 10.88 -5.75
CA ILE A 10 -5.07 10.85 -7.00
C ILE A 10 -4.79 9.59 -7.80
N ASP A 11 -5.73 9.27 -8.68
CA ASP A 11 -5.63 8.24 -9.70
C ASP A 11 -6.52 8.64 -10.89
N PHE A 12 -6.03 8.44 -12.10
CA PHE A 12 -6.76 8.67 -13.34
C PHE A 12 -7.05 7.37 -14.07
N GLU A 13 -8.28 7.26 -14.59
CA GLU A 13 -8.57 6.33 -15.66
C GLU A 13 -8.64 7.07 -17.00
N THR A 14 -8.15 6.42 -18.06
CA THR A 14 -8.09 7.01 -19.41
C THR A 14 -8.90 6.17 -20.37
N ALA A 15 -9.62 6.80 -21.29
CA ALA A 15 -10.44 6.12 -22.29
C ALA A 15 -9.59 5.38 -23.33
N ASN A 16 -8.38 5.87 -23.60
CA ASN A 16 -7.45 5.26 -24.55
C ASN A 16 -5.99 5.53 -24.17
N LYS A 17 -5.04 5.33 -25.10
CA LYS A 17 -3.60 5.47 -24.82
C LYS A 17 -3.13 6.93 -24.70
N ARG A 18 -3.98 7.91 -25.00
CA ARG A 18 -3.61 9.32 -24.97
C ARG A 18 -3.75 9.86 -23.55
N SER A 19 -2.76 10.65 -23.13
CA SER A 19 -2.77 11.27 -21.79
C SER A 19 -3.85 12.34 -21.62
N ASP A 20 -4.40 12.91 -22.70
CA ASP A 20 -5.51 13.87 -22.64
C ASP A 20 -6.91 13.21 -22.66
N SER A 21 -6.98 11.88 -22.57
CA SER A 21 -8.22 11.12 -22.68
C SER A 21 -8.80 10.66 -21.33
N ALA A 22 -8.55 11.41 -20.26
CA ALA A 22 -9.10 11.09 -18.94
C ALA A 22 -10.62 10.88 -19.01
N CYS A 23 -11.11 9.78 -18.45
CA CYS A 23 -12.54 9.47 -18.33
C CYS A 23 -13.02 9.34 -16.88
N GLN A 24 -12.09 9.26 -15.92
CA GLN A 24 -12.36 9.37 -14.51
C GLN A 24 -11.14 9.96 -13.79
N LEU A 25 -11.39 10.74 -12.75
CA LEU A 25 -10.41 11.19 -11.77
C LEU A 25 -10.97 10.96 -10.38
N ALA A 26 -10.15 10.49 -9.45
CA ALA A 26 -10.47 10.56 -8.03
C ALA A 26 -9.42 11.35 -7.26
N ALA A 27 -9.85 11.98 -6.17
CA ALA A 27 -9.02 12.68 -5.20
C ALA A 27 -9.40 12.27 -3.77
N VAL A 28 -8.41 11.87 -3.00
CA VAL A 28 -8.54 11.46 -1.59
C VAL A 28 -7.68 12.38 -0.75
N VAL A 29 -8.33 13.25 0.02
CA VAL A 29 -7.67 14.25 0.86
C VAL A 29 -7.30 13.61 2.19
N VAL A 30 -6.03 13.69 2.54
CA VAL A 30 -5.50 13.19 3.81
C VAL A 30 -5.01 14.35 4.65
N ARG A 31 -5.51 14.46 5.88
CA ARG A 31 -5.05 15.44 6.88
C ARG A 31 -4.66 14.73 8.16
N ASP A 32 -3.51 15.10 8.71
CA ASP A 32 -2.94 14.49 9.92
C ASP A 32 -2.91 12.95 9.89
N GLY A 33 -2.65 12.39 8.70
CA GLY A 33 -2.61 10.95 8.47
C GLY A 33 -3.97 10.26 8.36
N GLN A 34 -5.07 11.00 8.33
CA GLN A 34 -6.44 10.48 8.20
C GLN A 34 -7.09 10.94 6.90
N VAL A 35 -7.87 10.07 6.26
CA VAL A 35 -8.68 10.47 5.10
C VAL A 35 -9.84 11.33 5.60
N VAL A 36 -9.90 12.59 5.17
CA VAL A 36 -10.92 13.56 5.59
C VAL A 36 -11.92 13.90 4.50
N ASP A 37 -11.57 13.70 3.23
CA ASP A 37 -12.46 13.93 2.09
C ASP A 37 -12.13 12.99 0.93
N ARG A 38 -13.14 12.72 0.09
CA ARG A 38 -13.07 11.84 -1.07
C ARG A 38 -13.99 12.36 -2.16
N ASN A 39 -13.44 12.64 -3.32
CA ASN A 39 -14.21 13.05 -4.49
C ASN A 39 -13.81 12.23 -5.71
N MET A 40 -14.76 12.08 -6.61
CA MET A 40 -14.59 11.38 -7.88
C MET A 40 -15.40 12.10 -8.93
N TRP A 41 -14.80 12.27 -10.11
CA TRP A 41 -15.41 12.91 -11.25
C TRP A 41 -15.36 11.94 -12.42
N MET A 42 -16.53 11.71 -13.02
CA MET A 42 -16.63 11.12 -14.34
C MET A 42 -16.36 12.23 -15.37
N ILE A 43 -15.63 11.89 -16.43
CA ILE A 43 -15.12 12.88 -17.36
C ILE A 43 -15.46 12.43 -18.77
N ARG A 44 -16.04 13.32 -19.57
CA ARG A 44 -16.19 13.08 -21.01
C ARG A 44 -14.83 13.29 -21.70
N PRO A 45 -14.18 12.23 -22.21
CA PRO A 45 -12.85 12.36 -22.82
C PRO A 45 -12.93 13.02 -24.20
N GLU A 46 -11.88 13.76 -24.57
CA GLU A 46 -11.76 14.38 -25.89
C GLU A 46 -10.40 14.05 -26.55
N PRO A 47 -10.36 13.22 -27.61
CA PRO A 47 -11.48 12.71 -28.40
C PRO A 47 -12.32 11.66 -27.68
N PHE A 48 -13.62 11.62 -27.98
CA PHE A 48 -14.57 10.66 -27.41
C PHE A 48 -14.41 9.27 -28.06
N PHE A 49 -13.30 8.62 -27.72
CA PHE A 49 -12.91 7.32 -28.23
C PHE A 49 -12.41 6.43 -27.11
N PHE A 50 -13.00 5.23 -27.00
CA PHE A 50 -12.63 4.25 -25.99
C PHE A 50 -11.96 3.03 -26.62
N SER A 51 -10.80 2.68 -26.07
CA SER A 51 -10.12 1.44 -26.45
C SER A 51 -10.72 0.26 -25.68
N ALA A 52 -10.88 -0.88 -26.36
CA ALA A 52 -11.38 -2.11 -25.71
C ALA A 52 -10.46 -2.60 -24.57
N ILE A 53 -9.17 -2.24 -24.59
CA ILE A 53 -8.22 -2.59 -23.53
C ILE A 53 -8.50 -1.76 -22.28
N ASN A 54 -8.69 -0.45 -22.43
CA ASN A 54 -8.99 0.46 -21.33
C ASN A 54 -10.33 0.09 -20.66
N ILE A 55 -11.40 -0.10 -21.46
CA ILE A 55 -12.70 -0.59 -20.95
C ILE A 55 -12.52 -1.90 -20.17
N ARG A 56 -11.70 -2.84 -20.65
CA ARG A 56 -11.47 -4.11 -19.94
C ARG A 56 -10.78 -3.92 -18.59
N ILE A 57 -9.94 -2.90 -18.46
CA ILE A 57 -9.18 -2.62 -17.25
C ILE A 57 -10.12 -2.03 -16.18
N HIS A 58 -10.78 -0.91 -16.47
CA HIS A 58 -11.54 -0.12 -15.48
C HIS A 58 -13.07 -0.30 -15.58
N GLY A 59 -13.58 -0.91 -16.64
CA GLY A 59 -15.02 -1.16 -16.80
C GLY A 59 -15.87 0.03 -17.27
N ILE A 60 -15.38 1.27 -17.14
CA ILE A 60 -16.03 2.48 -17.69
C ILE A 60 -16.26 2.32 -19.20
N ARG A 61 -17.51 2.45 -19.63
CA ARG A 61 -17.94 2.41 -21.03
C ARG A 61 -18.32 3.81 -21.51
N PRO A 62 -18.33 4.08 -22.83
CA PRO A 62 -18.70 5.40 -23.37
C PRO A 62 -20.02 5.93 -22.81
N GLU A 63 -21.03 5.08 -22.66
CA GLU A 63 -22.37 5.45 -22.21
C GLU A 63 -22.39 5.97 -20.76
N ALA A 64 -21.37 5.63 -19.95
CA ALA A 64 -21.25 6.09 -18.57
C ALA A 64 -20.72 7.53 -18.45
N VAL A 65 -20.18 8.09 -19.53
CA VAL A 65 -19.54 9.43 -19.53
C VAL A 65 -19.98 10.31 -20.70
N GLU A 66 -20.98 9.88 -21.47
CA GLU A 66 -21.37 10.60 -22.68
C GLU A 66 -21.96 11.97 -22.35
N GLU A 67 -22.74 12.07 -21.28
CA GLU A 67 -23.38 13.31 -20.83
C GLU A 67 -22.59 14.04 -19.72
N GLU A 68 -21.42 13.53 -19.36
CA GLU A 68 -20.58 14.12 -18.33
C GLU A 68 -19.83 15.36 -18.87
N PRO A 69 -19.43 16.30 -18.00
CA PRO A 69 -18.58 17.42 -18.40
C PRO A 69 -17.19 16.96 -18.86
N ASN A 70 -16.56 17.74 -19.73
CA ASN A 70 -15.16 17.53 -20.07
C ASN A 70 -14.23 18.02 -18.94
N PHE A 71 -12.93 17.69 -19.03
CA PHE A 71 -11.99 18.01 -17.96
C PHE A 71 -11.88 19.52 -17.70
N GLY A 72 -11.90 20.35 -18.75
CA GLY A 72 -11.83 21.81 -18.61
C GLY A 72 -12.99 22.38 -17.81
N GLN A 73 -14.22 21.89 -18.04
CA GLN A 73 -15.42 22.30 -17.30
C GLN A 73 -15.40 21.87 -15.83
N LEU A 74 -14.69 20.79 -15.51
CA LEU A 74 -14.53 20.29 -14.15
C LEU A 74 -13.39 20.96 -13.39
N TRP A 75 -12.49 21.66 -14.08
CA TRP A 75 -11.22 22.09 -13.49
C TRP A 75 -11.40 22.99 -12.25
N ASP A 76 -12.35 23.92 -12.28
CA ASP A 76 -12.63 24.80 -11.14
C ASP A 76 -13.07 24.04 -9.88
N GLN A 77 -13.66 22.84 -10.06
CA GLN A 77 -14.05 21.95 -8.97
C GLN A 77 -12.89 21.05 -8.51
N ILE A 78 -12.00 20.68 -9.43
CA ILE A 78 -10.86 19.78 -9.16
C ILE A 78 -9.69 20.55 -8.52
N ALA A 79 -9.37 21.75 -9.02
CA ALA A 79 -8.19 22.51 -8.63
C ALA A 79 -8.04 22.73 -7.11
N PRO A 80 -9.11 23.03 -6.34
CA PRO A 80 -9.03 23.20 -4.88
C PRO A 80 -8.48 21.97 -4.14
N TYR A 81 -8.59 20.78 -4.72
CA TYR A 81 -8.06 19.54 -4.12
C TYR A 81 -6.56 19.35 -4.35
N LEU A 82 -5.98 20.01 -5.37
CA LEU A 82 -4.66 19.67 -5.91
C LEU A 82 -3.62 20.79 -5.78
N VAL A 83 -4.03 22.05 -5.88
CA VAL A 83 -3.08 23.17 -6.07
C VAL A 83 -2.24 23.46 -4.82
N ASP A 84 -2.88 23.50 -3.65
CA ASP A 84 -2.22 23.86 -2.38
C ASP A 84 -1.69 22.64 -1.62
N ASP A 85 -1.70 21.46 -2.24
CA ASP A 85 -1.34 20.21 -1.59
C ASP A 85 -0.24 19.44 -2.34
N CYS A 86 0.44 18.54 -1.63
CA CYS A 86 1.31 17.58 -2.28
C CYS A 86 0.47 16.48 -2.93
N ILE A 87 0.53 16.37 -4.25
CA ILE A 87 -0.16 15.31 -4.99
C ILE A 87 0.58 13.98 -4.81
N VAL A 88 -0.16 12.92 -4.50
CA VAL A 88 0.37 11.58 -4.30
C VAL A 88 -0.27 10.61 -5.28
N ALA A 89 0.52 9.99 -6.15
CA ALA A 89 0.01 9.04 -7.13
C ALA A 89 0.85 7.75 -7.18
N HIS A 90 0.21 6.64 -7.57
CA HIS A 90 0.88 5.36 -7.69
C HIS A 90 1.42 5.17 -9.11
N ASN A 91 2.72 5.44 -9.30
CA ASN A 91 3.31 5.68 -10.61
C ASN A 91 3.02 7.10 -11.15
N ALA A 92 3.23 8.10 -10.30
CA ALA A 92 2.96 9.52 -10.57
C ALA A 92 3.35 10.07 -11.95
N PRO A 93 4.43 9.63 -12.65
CA PRO A 93 4.66 10.08 -14.02
C PRO A 93 3.47 9.88 -14.97
N PHE A 94 2.65 8.85 -14.75
CA PHE A 94 1.42 8.63 -15.52
C PHE A 94 0.36 9.67 -15.17
N ASP A 95 -0.10 9.71 -13.92
CA ASP A 95 -1.21 10.57 -13.48
C ASP A 95 -0.92 12.06 -13.67
N ILE A 96 0.31 12.49 -13.35
CA ILE A 96 0.73 13.86 -13.59
C ILE A 96 0.80 14.14 -15.10
N GLY A 97 1.21 13.16 -15.91
CA GLY A 97 1.18 13.29 -17.37
C GLY A 97 -0.24 13.48 -17.91
N VAL A 98 -1.21 12.76 -17.35
CA VAL A 98 -2.63 12.88 -17.68
C VAL A 98 -3.16 14.26 -17.29
N LEU A 99 -2.99 14.64 -16.02
CA LEU A 99 -3.40 15.95 -15.50
C LEU A 99 -2.89 17.11 -16.37
N ILE A 100 -1.59 17.14 -16.64
CA ILE A 100 -0.97 18.20 -17.44
C ILE A 100 -1.47 18.19 -18.88
N SER A 101 -1.70 17.01 -19.46
CA SER A 101 -2.21 16.88 -20.84
C SER A 101 -3.65 17.36 -20.94
N CYS A 102 -4.51 17.04 -19.96
CA CYS A 102 -5.88 17.53 -19.88
C CYS A 102 -5.94 19.06 -19.68
N LEU A 103 -5.12 19.63 -18.80
CA LEU A 103 -5.04 21.09 -18.63
C LEU A 103 -4.68 21.79 -19.95
N ASN A 104 -3.63 21.31 -20.62
CA ASN A 104 -3.21 21.86 -21.91
C ASN A 104 -4.28 21.71 -23.01
N ARG A 105 -4.94 20.53 -23.07
CA ARG A 105 -6.00 20.22 -24.04
C ARG A 105 -7.16 21.23 -23.97
N HIS A 106 -7.51 21.65 -22.76
CA HIS A 106 -8.63 22.53 -22.48
C HIS A 106 -8.23 23.99 -22.24
N HIS A 107 -6.97 24.35 -22.48
CA HIS A 107 -6.45 25.70 -22.29
C HIS A 107 -6.60 26.23 -20.86
N CYS A 108 -6.53 25.34 -19.87
CA CYS A 108 -6.47 25.71 -18.47
C CYS A 108 -5.03 26.04 -18.08
N ASP A 109 -4.84 27.01 -17.19
CA ASP A 109 -3.54 27.31 -16.62
C ASP A 109 -2.97 26.10 -15.88
N VAL A 110 -1.67 25.86 -16.03
CA VAL A 110 -0.96 24.80 -15.32
C VAL A 110 -0.38 25.38 -14.03
N PRO A 111 -0.98 25.11 -12.85
CA PRO A 111 -0.49 25.63 -11.59
C PRO A 111 0.86 25.03 -11.21
N ALA A 112 1.54 25.70 -10.28
CA ALA A 112 2.75 25.18 -9.66
C ALA A 112 2.39 24.00 -8.74
N LEU A 113 2.56 22.77 -9.23
CA LEU A 113 2.22 21.55 -8.49
C LEU A 113 3.46 20.90 -7.89
N GLN A 114 3.31 20.34 -6.69
CA GLN A 114 4.27 19.40 -6.13
C GLN A 114 3.66 18.01 -6.08
N PHE A 115 4.47 16.99 -6.34
CA PHE A 115 3.99 15.61 -6.28
C PHE A 115 5.05 14.61 -5.84
N THR A 116 4.59 13.47 -5.33
CA THR A 116 5.43 12.32 -5.02
C THR A 116 4.82 11.01 -5.52
N CYS A 117 5.62 9.95 -5.54
CA CYS A 117 5.28 8.67 -6.15
C CYS A 117 5.34 7.55 -5.12
N THR A 118 4.19 6.93 -4.81
CA THR A 118 4.12 5.86 -3.81
C THR A 118 4.87 4.60 -4.24
N ARG A 119 4.95 4.32 -5.54
CA ARG A 119 5.80 3.23 -6.05
C ARG A 119 7.29 3.47 -5.76
N LEU A 120 7.75 4.72 -5.90
CA LEU A 120 9.12 5.10 -5.56
C LEU A 120 9.35 5.03 -4.05
N ILE A 121 8.44 5.60 -3.25
CA ILE A 121 8.46 5.54 -1.79
C ILE A 121 8.54 4.09 -1.31
N ALA A 122 7.64 3.24 -1.79
CA ALA A 122 7.58 1.82 -1.44
C ALA A 122 8.89 1.09 -1.76
N SER A 123 9.52 1.40 -2.90
CA SER A 123 10.83 0.82 -3.28
C SER A 123 11.98 1.21 -2.35
N GLN A 124 11.87 2.34 -1.65
CA GLN A 124 12.88 2.77 -0.68
C GLN A 124 12.53 2.32 0.74
N ALA A 125 11.25 2.32 1.11
CA ALA A 125 10.78 1.91 2.43
C ALA A 125 10.87 0.40 2.65
N TRP A 126 10.66 -0.39 1.59
CA TRP A 126 10.65 -1.86 1.65
C TRP A 126 11.51 -2.48 0.54
N PRO A 127 12.84 -2.25 0.52
CA PRO A 127 13.71 -2.57 -0.61
C PRO A 127 13.74 -4.06 -0.99
N ASP A 128 13.45 -4.95 -0.04
CA ASP A 128 13.48 -6.41 -0.23
C ASP A 128 12.20 -6.96 -0.89
N ARG A 129 11.19 -6.11 -1.14
CA ARG A 129 9.97 -6.55 -1.83
C ARG A 129 10.21 -6.79 -3.31
N ARG A 130 9.63 -7.89 -3.80
CA ARG A 130 9.71 -8.31 -5.21
C ARG A 130 8.87 -7.43 -6.15
N ARG A 131 7.74 -6.88 -5.68
CA ARG A 131 6.78 -6.15 -6.51
C ARG A 131 6.28 -4.89 -5.79
N TYR A 132 6.22 -3.80 -6.53
CA TYR A 132 5.78 -2.48 -6.06
C TYR A 132 4.58 -1.92 -6.83
N GLY A 133 3.82 -2.78 -7.53
CA GLY A 133 2.55 -2.36 -8.12
C GLY A 133 1.47 -2.22 -7.06
N LEU A 134 0.49 -1.34 -7.26
CA LEU A 134 -0.51 -0.97 -6.27
C LEU A 134 -1.22 -2.19 -5.69
N LYS A 135 -1.80 -3.04 -6.54
CA LYS A 135 -2.45 -4.29 -6.12
C LYS A 135 -1.56 -5.19 -5.27
N ALA A 136 -0.27 -5.32 -5.61
CA ALA A 136 0.66 -6.16 -4.87
C ALA A 136 1.11 -5.54 -3.53
N LEU A 137 1.08 -4.21 -3.41
CA LEU A 137 1.34 -3.50 -2.17
C LEU A 137 0.10 -3.50 -1.27
N ALA A 138 -1.06 -3.14 -1.81
CA ALA A 138 -2.32 -3.12 -1.08
C ALA A 138 -2.73 -4.51 -0.57
N SER A 139 -2.63 -5.57 -1.40
CA SER A 139 -2.87 -6.95 -0.94
C SER A 139 -1.91 -7.36 0.19
N TRP A 140 -0.63 -7.01 0.06
CA TRP A 140 0.33 -7.24 1.13
C TRP A 140 0.05 -6.39 2.36
N LEU A 141 -0.39 -5.16 2.20
CA LEU A 141 -0.82 -4.33 3.32
C LEU A 141 -2.16 -4.74 3.87
N GLY A 142 -2.83 -5.78 3.35
CA GLY A 142 -4.19 -6.20 3.75
C GLY A 142 -5.25 -5.13 3.55
N VAL A 143 -5.07 -4.29 2.52
CA VAL A 143 -6.03 -3.33 2.03
C VAL A 143 -6.80 -4.01 0.91
N GLU A 144 -8.05 -4.37 1.19
CA GLU A 144 -8.97 -4.87 0.17
C GLU A 144 -9.58 -3.70 -0.59
N PHE A 145 -9.61 -3.83 -1.92
CA PHE A 145 -10.17 -2.85 -2.84
C PHE A 145 -10.42 -3.51 -4.21
N ARG A 146 -11.44 -3.03 -4.92
CA ARG A 146 -11.72 -3.29 -6.33
C ARG A 146 -10.71 -2.51 -7.17
N HIS A 147 -9.76 -3.24 -7.75
CA HIS A 147 -8.73 -2.67 -8.60
C HIS A 147 -9.32 -2.09 -9.89
N HIS A 148 -8.83 -0.91 -10.30
CA HIS A 148 -9.28 -0.13 -11.46
C HIS A 148 -10.63 0.58 -11.25
N ASP A 149 -10.89 0.95 -10.01
CA ASP A 149 -11.80 2.04 -9.66
C ASP A 149 -10.93 3.18 -9.14
N ALA A 150 -10.97 4.36 -9.77
CA ALA A 150 -10.03 5.43 -9.46
C ALA A 150 -10.08 5.85 -7.98
N LEU A 151 -11.26 5.81 -7.36
CA LEU A 151 -11.43 6.19 -5.96
C LEU A 151 -10.79 5.14 -5.03
N GLU A 152 -11.05 3.87 -5.30
CA GLU A 152 -10.47 2.77 -4.55
C GLU A 152 -8.94 2.69 -4.72
N ASP A 153 -8.42 2.90 -5.93
CA ASP A 153 -7.00 2.96 -6.23
C ASP A 153 -6.34 4.18 -5.54
N SER A 154 -7.01 5.34 -5.51
CA SER A 154 -6.55 6.54 -4.76
C SER A 154 -6.49 6.29 -3.24
N VAL A 155 -7.50 5.62 -2.67
CA VAL A 155 -7.49 5.23 -1.25
C VAL A 155 -6.35 4.24 -0.97
N ALA A 156 -6.14 3.26 -1.83
CA ALA A 156 -5.03 2.32 -1.70
C ALA A 156 -3.67 3.04 -1.80
N CYS A 157 -3.53 4.01 -2.71
CA CYS A 157 -2.35 4.85 -2.87
C CYS A 157 -2.05 5.63 -1.58
N ALA A 158 -3.06 6.29 -1.00
CA ALA A 158 -2.94 7.00 0.27
C ALA A 158 -2.48 6.05 1.40
N LYS A 159 -3.12 4.89 1.53
CA LYS A 159 -2.77 3.88 2.55
C LYS A 159 -1.34 3.36 2.37
N VAL A 160 -0.84 3.19 1.15
CA VAL A 160 0.56 2.82 0.89
C VAL A 160 1.53 3.89 1.40
N LEU A 161 1.22 5.17 1.18
CA LEU A 161 2.07 6.25 1.68
C LEU A 161 2.08 6.30 3.21
N LEU A 162 0.91 6.20 3.85
CA LEU A 162 0.77 6.16 5.31
C LEU A 162 1.54 4.96 5.90
N ALA A 163 1.39 3.79 5.29
CA ALA A 163 2.11 2.59 5.65
C ALA A 163 3.64 2.77 5.59
N ALA A 164 4.14 3.42 4.53
CA ALA A 164 5.56 3.70 4.38
C ALA A 164 6.07 4.70 5.42
N GLY A 165 5.28 5.74 5.72
CA GLY A 165 5.54 6.70 6.80
C GLY A 165 5.71 6.02 8.15
N ILE A 166 4.74 5.19 8.51
CA ILE A 166 4.74 4.38 9.74
C ILE A 166 5.95 3.43 9.78
N ALA A 167 6.21 2.72 8.67
CA ALA A 167 7.33 1.77 8.59
C ALA A 167 8.69 2.44 8.79
N CYS A 168 8.84 3.69 8.36
CA CYS A 168 10.08 4.47 8.51
C CYS A 168 10.16 5.24 9.83
N GLY A 169 9.13 5.15 10.68
CA GLY A 169 8.98 5.97 11.87
C GLY A 169 9.08 7.46 11.54
N ALA A 170 8.47 7.89 10.43
CA ALA A 170 8.42 9.28 10.02
C ALA A 170 7.36 10.04 10.79
N LYS A 171 7.59 11.33 11.01
CA LYS A 171 6.62 12.23 11.68
C LYS A 171 5.76 13.03 10.71
N SER A 172 6.33 13.42 9.57
CA SER A 172 5.65 14.15 8.49
C SER A 172 6.08 13.66 7.11
N LEU A 173 5.41 14.13 6.06
CA LEU A 173 5.78 13.78 4.68
C LEU A 173 7.21 14.25 4.33
N GLU A 174 7.62 15.41 4.80
CA GLU A 174 8.98 15.96 4.62
C GLU A 174 10.04 15.11 5.36
N ASP A 175 9.71 14.64 6.57
CA ASP A 175 10.58 13.74 7.33
C ASP A 175 10.70 12.38 6.62
N LEU A 176 9.60 11.83 6.09
CA LEU A 176 9.62 10.62 5.29
C LEU A 176 10.52 10.77 4.05
N GLU A 177 10.38 11.88 3.32
CA GLU A 177 11.21 12.18 2.15
C GLU A 177 12.68 12.30 2.52
N THR A 178 12.99 12.91 3.67
CA THR A 178 14.35 13.04 4.17
C THR A 178 14.96 11.68 4.51
N LYS A 179 14.24 10.85 5.29
CA LYS A 179 14.63 9.49 5.66
C LYS A 179 14.87 8.60 4.44
N LEU A 180 13.99 8.69 3.44
CA LEU A 180 14.08 7.92 2.20
C LEU A 180 15.00 8.55 1.14
N GLN A 181 15.59 9.72 1.43
CA GLN A 181 16.42 10.49 0.51
C GLN A 181 15.74 10.77 -0.84
N LEU A 182 14.45 11.09 -0.79
CA LEU A 182 13.63 11.42 -1.94
C LEU A 182 13.62 12.94 -2.18
N LYS A 183 13.32 13.32 -3.43
CA LYS A 183 12.95 14.68 -3.79
C LYS A 183 11.60 14.64 -4.48
N ARG A 184 10.70 15.56 -4.11
CA ARG A 184 9.42 15.77 -4.80
C ARG A 184 9.63 16.09 -6.28
N GLY A 185 8.69 15.62 -7.08
CA GLY A 185 8.46 16.13 -8.41
C GLY A 185 7.82 17.51 -8.35
N ALA A 186 7.91 18.24 -9.44
CA ALA A 186 7.25 19.54 -9.61
C ALA A 186 6.73 19.65 -11.05
N ALA A 187 5.59 20.30 -11.22
CA ALA A 187 5.05 20.65 -12.53
C ALA A 187 4.58 22.11 -12.51
N GLY A 188 4.56 22.74 -13.68
CA GLY A 188 4.08 24.10 -13.90
C GLY A 188 4.04 24.39 -15.40
N ASP A 189 3.78 25.64 -15.77
CA ASP A 189 3.89 26.14 -17.14
C ASP A 189 5.28 25.89 -17.76
N TRP A 190 6.33 25.83 -16.93
CA TRP A 190 7.71 25.46 -17.29
C TRP A 190 7.93 23.96 -17.57
N GLY A 191 6.89 23.12 -17.44
CA GLY A 191 6.94 21.67 -17.67
C GLY A 191 7.10 20.82 -16.41
N VAL A 192 7.41 19.53 -16.60
CA VAL A 192 7.36 18.51 -15.53
C VAL A 192 8.76 18.00 -15.17
N ARG A 193 9.05 17.97 -13.86
CA ARG A 193 10.20 17.30 -13.26
C ARG A 193 9.72 16.19 -12.33
N HIS A 194 10.04 14.94 -12.63
CA HIS A 194 9.58 13.80 -11.82
C HIS A 194 10.30 13.66 -10.46
N ALA A 195 9.61 13.04 -9.50
CA ALA A 195 10.16 12.65 -8.22
C ALA A 195 11.31 11.63 -8.40
N ALA A 196 12.36 11.74 -7.57
CA ALA A 196 13.56 10.93 -7.72
C ALA A 196 14.21 10.59 -6.37
N SER A 197 14.85 9.42 -6.31
CA SER A 197 15.70 9.02 -5.18
C SER A 197 17.14 9.49 -5.40
N LYS A 198 17.76 10.06 -4.36
CA LYS A 198 19.20 10.42 -4.38
C LYS A 198 20.10 9.18 -4.41
N ARG A 199 19.63 8.02 -3.93
CA ARG A 199 20.39 6.75 -3.93
C ARG A 199 20.60 6.18 -5.33
N SER A 200 19.66 6.36 -6.27
CA SER A 200 19.75 5.78 -7.62
C SER A 200 20.94 6.32 -8.42
N LYS A 201 21.32 7.60 -8.20
CA LYS A 201 22.47 8.24 -8.86
C LYS A 201 23.82 7.59 -8.49
N LYS A 202 23.99 7.08 -7.26
CA LYS A 202 25.23 6.39 -6.84
C LYS A 202 25.40 5.00 -7.46
N LYS A 203 24.30 4.31 -7.82
CA LYS A 203 24.37 2.99 -8.46
C LYS A 203 24.72 3.10 -9.94
N ALA A 204 24.18 4.12 -10.63
CA ALA A 204 24.48 4.41 -12.03
C ALA A 204 25.96 4.85 -12.26
N SER A 205 26.55 5.62 -11.34
CA SER A 205 27.95 6.03 -11.46
C SER A 205 28.94 4.88 -11.23
N ARG A 206 28.59 3.89 -10.40
CA ARG A 206 29.40 2.68 -10.17
C ARG A 206 29.39 1.72 -11.36
N SER A 207 28.26 1.59 -12.06
CA SER A 207 28.17 0.73 -13.27
C SER A 207 28.96 1.29 -14.45
N GLN A 208 29.12 2.61 -14.58
CA GLN A 208 29.93 3.25 -15.63
C GLN A 208 31.44 3.09 -15.43
N LEU A 209 31.93 2.91 -14.19
CA LEU A 209 33.34 2.63 -13.93
C LEU A 209 33.71 1.17 -14.23
N ALA A 210 32.76 0.24 -14.11
CA ALA A 210 32.99 -1.19 -14.33
C ALA A 210 33.08 -1.59 -15.81
N SER A 211 32.63 -0.74 -16.74
CA SER A 211 32.63 -1.02 -18.19
C SER A 211 33.96 -0.68 -18.90
N LYS A 212 35.03 -0.32 -18.18
CA LYS A 212 36.33 0.06 -18.76
C LYS A 212 37.43 -1.00 -18.67
N ARG A 213 37.12 -2.25 -18.33
CA ARG A 213 38.07 -3.37 -18.48
C ARG A 213 37.55 -4.35 -19.51
N SER A 214 38.12 -4.28 -20.72
CA SER A 214 37.89 -5.18 -21.83
C SER A 214 38.92 -6.31 -21.80
N ASP A 215 38.45 -7.56 -21.70
CA ASP A 215 39.22 -8.75 -22.09
C ASP A 215 38.42 -9.57 -23.14
N PRO A 216 39.09 -10.35 -23.99
CA PRO A 216 38.56 -10.74 -25.30
C PRO A 216 37.63 -11.98 -25.27
N LYS A 217 36.77 -12.02 -26.29
CA LYS A 217 35.68 -12.96 -26.55
C LYS A 217 36.13 -14.43 -26.66
N LEU A 218 35.41 -15.33 -25.98
CA LEU A 218 35.34 -16.77 -26.26
C LEU A 218 33.98 -17.12 -26.90
N PRO A 219 33.91 -18.12 -27.82
CA PRO A 219 32.76 -18.30 -28.70
C PRO A 219 31.57 -18.99 -28.01
N MET A 220 30.36 -18.54 -28.37
CA MET A 220 29.08 -19.06 -27.87
C MET A 220 28.81 -20.48 -28.37
N ARG A 221 28.64 -21.41 -27.43
CA ARG A 221 28.15 -22.77 -27.69
C ARG A 221 26.62 -22.78 -27.59
N ARG A 222 25.93 -22.94 -28.72
CA ARG A 222 24.48 -23.15 -28.81
C ARG A 222 24.11 -24.47 -28.12
N LYS A 223 23.22 -24.43 -27.12
CA LYS A 223 22.47 -25.60 -26.64
C LYS A 223 20.97 -25.31 -26.78
N ASN A 224 20.38 -25.80 -27.86
CA ASN A 224 18.94 -25.98 -27.96
C ASN A 224 18.56 -27.13 -27.03
N ARG A 225 17.77 -26.85 -25.98
CA ARG A 225 16.95 -27.83 -25.28
C ARG A 225 15.55 -27.22 -25.15
N PRO A 226 14.49 -27.89 -25.61
CA PRO A 226 13.14 -27.36 -25.48
C PRO A 226 12.72 -27.35 -24.00
N LEU A 227 12.09 -26.26 -23.58
CA LEU A 227 11.39 -26.14 -22.30
C LEU A 227 10.09 -26.97 -22.37
N PRO A 228 9.71 -27.73 -21.32
CA PRO A 228 8.45 -28.46 -21.32
C PRO A 228 7.28 -27.49 -21.16
N LEU A 229 6.22 -27.72 -21.94
CA LEU A 229 4.94 -27.01 -21.89
C LEU A 229 4.20 -27.34 -20.57
N PRO A 230 3.49 -26.38 -19.95
CA PRO A 230 2.68 -26.64 -18.76
C PRO A 230 1.30 -27.22 -19.14
N GLY A 231 0.94 -28.36 -18.54
CA GLY A 231 -0.44 -28.87 -18.54
C GLY A 231 -0.61 -30.35 -18.90
N TYR A 232 -0.17 -31.26 -18.04
CA TYR A 232 -0.67 -32.64 -17.99
C TYR A 232 -0.81 -33.05 -16.52
N GLN A 233 -2.05 -33.34 -16.09
CA GLN A 233 -2.35 -33.88 -14.77
C GLN A 233 -1.87 -35.33 -14.71
N GLN A 234 -1.13 -35.69 -13.64
CA GLN A 234 -0.66 -37.06 -13.44
C GLN A 234 -1.80 -37.96 -12.93
N ILE A 235 -1.98 -39.11 -13.59
CA ILE A 235 -2.92 -40.16 -13.22
C ILE A 235 -2.11 -41.25 -12.52
N ASP A 236 -2.58 -41.76 -11.38
CA ASP A 236 -1.94 -42.89 -10.69
C ASP A 236 -2.13 -44.18 -11.54
N PRO A 237 -1.04 -44.84 -11.99
CA PRO A 237 -1.13 -45.98 -12.89
C PRO A 237 -1.71 -47.27 -12.26
N LEU A 238 -1.89 -47.33 -10.93
CA LEU A 238 -2.43 -48.52 -10.25
C LEU A 238 -3.92 -48.40 -9.90
N SER A 239 -4.44 -47.18 -9.72
CA SER A 239 -5.82 -46.96 -9.24
C SER A 239 -6.74 -46.30 -10.27
N GLY A 240 -6.20 -45.71 -11.35
CA GLY A 240 -6.98 -45.05 -12.40
C GLY A 240 -7.75 -43.80 -11.93
N GLN A 241 -7.50 -43.31 -10.72
CA GLN A 241 -8.11 -42.11 -10.18
C GLN A 241 -7.20 -40.89 -10.35
N LEU A 242 -7.82 -39.72 -10.52
CA LEU A 242 -7.14 -38.42 -10.47
C LEU A 242 -6.51 -38.26 -9.08
N VAL A 243 -5.19 -38.05 -9.05
CA VAL A 243 -4.50 -37.64 -7.82
C VAL A 243 -5.03 -36.25 -7.47
N LYS A 244 -5.92 -36.16 -6.46
CA LYS A 244 -6.19 -34.89 -5.81
C LYS A 244 -4.88 -34.45 -5.19
N GLU A 245 -4.25 -33.42 -5.78
CA GLU A 245 -3.26 -32.63 -5.07
C GLU A 245 -3.95 -32.12 -3.80
N THR A 246 -3.68 -32.78 -2.67
CA THR A 246 -3.82 -32.15 -1.38
C THR A 246 -2.85 -30.99 -1.41
N SER A 247 -3.39 -29.80 -1.67
CA SER A 247 -2.71 -28.54 -1.44
C SER A 247 -2.40 -28.47 0.06
N SER A 248 -1.28 -29.05 0.48
CA SER A 248 -0.62 -28.57 1.67
C SER A 248 -0.21 -27.15 1.33
N GLU A 249 -0.98 -26.20 1.84
CA GLU A 249 -0.56 -24.81 1.90
C GLU A 249 0.88 -24.79 2.44
N PRO A 250 1.82 -24.12 1.77
CA PRO A 250 3.15 -24.02 2.31
C PRO A 250 3.02 -23.33 3.67
N LEU A 251 3.45 -24.03 4.74
CA LEU A 251 3.66 -23.48 6.09
C LEU A 251 4.18 -22.05 5.92
N ILE A 252 3.36 -21.06 6.27
CA ILE A 252 3.74 -19.66 6.11
C ILE A 252 4.98 -19.47 6.97
N SER A 253 6.10 -19.17 6.32
CA SER A 253 7.32 -18.72 6.98
C SER A 253 6.97 -17.53 7.85
N LYS A 254 7.51 -17.49 9.07
CA LYS A 254 7.33 -16.47 10.13
C LYS A 254 6.56 -15.20 9.69
N PRO A 255 5.51 -14.80 10.43
CA PRO A 255 4.70 -13.64 10.05
C PRO A 255 5.58 -12.42 9.79
N ASP A 256 5.32 -11.73 8.67
CA ASP A 256 6.03 -10.52 8.28
C ASP A 256 5.82 -9.45 9.36
N TRP A 257 6.80 -9.33 10.26
CA TRP A 257 6.67 -8.50 11.45
C TRP A 257 6.52 -7.02 11.11
N GLN A 258 7.20 -6.58 10.05
CA GLN A 258 7.06 -5.23 9.55
C GLN A 258 5.63 -4.97 9.06
N ARG A 259 5.04 -5.92 8.33
CA ARG A 259 3.63 -5.86 7.91
C ARG A 259 2.69 -5.79 9.11
N LEU A 260 2.91 -6.58 10.15
CA LEU A 260 2.10 -6.58 11.38
C LEU A 260 2.13 -5.22 12.07
N LEU A 261 3.32 -4.67 12.34
CA LEU A 261 3.48 -3.38 13.01
C LEU A 261 2.87 -2.22 12.21
N VAL A 262 2.99 -2.26 10.89
CA VAL A 262 2.37 -1.26 9.99
C VAL A 262 0.85 -1.35 10.05
N ARG A 263 0.28 -2.57 10.00
CA ARG A 263 -1.17 -2.76 10.04
C ARG A 263 -1.76 -2.42 11.41
N ALA A 264 -1.05 -2.72 12.49
CA ALA A 264 -1.45 -2.35 13.83
C ALA A 264 -1.65 -0.84 13.96
N GLU A 265 -0.67 -0.06 13.51
CA GLU A 265 -0.76 1.41 13.56
C GLU A 265 -1.80 1.97 12.56
N LEU A 266 -2.01 1.33 11.41
CA LEU A 266 -2.99 1.78 10.41
C LEU A 266 -4.44 1.51 10.83
N ILE A 267 -4.70 0.34 11.41
CA ILE A 267 -6.07 -0.13 11.73
C ILE A 267 -6.45 0.27 13.15
N ARG A 268 -5.48 0.22 14.07
CA ARG A 268 -5.66 0.44 15.52
C ARG A 268 -6.88 -0.29 16.12
N PRO A 269 -7.02 -1.61 15.93
CA PRO A 269 -8.23 -2.35 16.34
C PRO A 269 -8.42 -2.45 17.86
N LEU A 270 -7.39 -2.09 18.63
CA LEU A 270 -7.39 -2.09 20.09
C LEU A 270 -7.48 -0.67 20.68
N ALA A 271 -7.73 0.35 19.86
CA ALA A 271 -7.85 1.73 20.32
C ALA A 271 -8.88 1.87 21.45
N GLY A 272 -8.44 2.46 22.57
CA GLY A 272 -9.28 2.69 23.76
C GLY A 272 -9.49 1.44 24.63
N LYS A 273 -8.90 0.30 24.26
CA LYS A 273 -8.96 -0.93 25.04
C LYS A 273 -7.76 -1.00 26.00
N ARG A 274 -8.02 -1.45 27.22
CA ARG A 274 -6.99 -1.86 28.18
C ARG A 274 -6.87 -3.37 28.16
N LEU A 275 -5.64 -3.86 28.07
CA LEU A 275 -5.31 -5.24 27.84
C LEU A 275 -4.44 -5.76 28.97
N LEU A 276 -4.70 -6.98 29.41
CA LEU A 276 -3.72 -7.78 30.12
C LEU A 276 -3.00 -8.67 29.09
N VAL A 277 -1.68 -8.75 29.15
CA VAL A 277 -0.90 -9.67 28.29
C VAL A 277 -0.31 -10.76 29.17
N VAL A 278 -0.89 -11.94 29.08
CA VAL A 278 -0.38 -13.13 29.78
C VAL A 278 0.35 -14.00 28.75
N GLY A 279 1.51 -14.57 29.13
CA GLY A 279 2.22 -15.61 28.38
C GLY A 279 3.33 -15.18 27.40
N THR A 280 3.79 -16.13 26.56
CA THR A 280 4.91 -15.94 25.61
C THR A 280 4.49 -16.06 24.14
N PHE A 281 5.10 -15.24 23.26
CA PHE A 281 4.95 -15.32 21.80
C PHE A 281 6.09 -16.15 21.21
N GLN A 282 5.77 -17.25 20.55
CA GLN A 282 6.81 -18.04 19.89
C GLN A 282 7.53 -17.20 18.82
N HIS A 283 8.85 -17.17 18.90
CA HIS A 283 9.77 -16.49 17.97
C HIS A 283 9.83 -14.95 18.01
N HIS A 284 9.12 -14.28 18.95
CA HIS A 284 9.20 -12.83 19.11
C HIS A 284 9.54 -12.43 20.55
N PRO A 285 10.54 -11.55 20.76
CA PRO A 285 10.80 -10.94 22.05
C PRO A 285 9.56 -10.27 22.63
N HIS A 286 9.41 -10.34 23.95
CA HIS A 286 8.29 -9.76 24.67
C HIS A 286 8.04 -8.27 24.33
N GLN A 287 9.11 -7.48 24.21
CA GLN A 287 9.00 -6.06 23.86
C GLN A 287 8.36 -5.83 22.49
N GLU A 288 8.62 -6.70 21.50
CA GLU A 288 8.04 -6.54 20.17
C GLU A 288 6.52 -6.71 20.19
N VAL A 289 6.01 -7.61 21.04
CA VAL A 289 4.58 -7.85 21.22
C VAL A 289 3.90 -6.67 21.88
N LEU A 290 4.52 -6.10 22.93
CA LEU A 290 4.02 -4.89 23.55
C LEU A 290 3.99 -3.73 22.55
N ASP A 291 5.02 -3.60 21.73
CA ASP A 291 5.06 -2.59 20.67
C ASP A 291 3.93 -2.81 19.64
N LEU A 292 3.63 -4.05 19.28
CA LEU A 292 2.53 -4.40 18.38
C LEU A 292 1.17 -4.00 18.99
N ILE A 293 0.93 -4.31 20.27
CA ILE A 293 -0.30 -3.97 20.98
C ILE A 293 -0.46 -2.45 21.12
N ALA A 294 0.62 -1.77 21.50
CA ALA A 294 0.64 -0.32 21.62
C ALA A 294 0.32 0.36 20.29
N ARG A 295 0.91 -0.10 19.18
CA ARG A 295 0.60 0.38 17.82
C ARG A 295 -0.84 0.08 17.42
N ALA A 296 -1.37 -1.08 17.82
CA ALA A 296 -2.77 -1.42 17.64
C ALA A 296 -3.72 -0.53 18.48
N GLY A 297 -3.19 0.39 19.30
CA GLY A 297 -3.94 1.34 20.10
C GLY A 297 -4.32 0.83 21.49
N GLY A 298 -3.81 -0.32 21.89
CA GLY A 298 -4.09 -0.94 23.17
C GLY A 298 -3.17 -0.43 24.29
N GLU A 299 -3.72 -0.35 25.50
CA GLU A 299 -2.96 -0.02 26.72
C GLU A 299 -2.73 -1.27 27.56
N CYS A 300 -1.48 -1.71 27.72
CA CYS A 300 -1.16 -2.87 28.56
C CYS A 300 -1.20 -2.51 30.05
N CYS A 301 -2.05 -3.19 30.81
CA CYS A 301 -2.02 -3.18 32.28
C CYS A 301 -0.89 -4.10 32.75
N SER A 302 -0.08 -3.64 33.71
CA SER A 302 1.07 -4.39 34.21
C SER A 302 0.62 -5.63 35.00
N ALA A 303 0.78 -6.82 34.42
CA ALA A 303 1.09 -8.04 35.17
C ALA A 303 1.53 -9.15 34.24
N MET A 304 2.65 -9.79 34.59
CA MET A 304 3.28 -10.84 33.81
C MET A 304 3.68 -11.98 34.74
N ASN A 305 3.22 -13.20 34.42
CA ASN A 305 3.84 -14.43 34.92
C ASN A 305 4.50 -15.14 33.73
N ALA A 306 5.73 -15.59 33.93
CA ALA A 306 6.62 -16.12 32.89
C ALA A 306 6.22 -17.50 32.34
N ASP A 307 5.25 -18.18 32.97
CA ASP A 307 5.03 -19.63 32.78
C ASP A 307 3.78 -20.00 31.97
N VAL A 308 3.20 -19.08 31.18
CA VAL A 308 1.93 -19.33 30.47
C VAL A 308 2.10 -19.35 28.94
N ASN A 309 1.47 -20.33 28.27
CA ASN A 309 1.61 -20.62 26.83
C ASN A 309 0.47 -20.06 25.95
N GLN A 310 -0.28 -19.06 26.42
CA GLN A 310 -1.44 -18.50 25.69
C GLN A 310 -1.52 -17.00 25.89
N ILE A 311 -1.94 -16.28 24.85
CA ILE A 311 -2.28 -14.86 24.91
C ILE A 311 -3.75 -14.77 25.28
N ILE A 312 -4.02 -14.06 26.37
CA ILE A 312 -5.37 -13.71 26.77
C ILE A 312 -5.43 -12.20 26.88
N ILE A 313 -5.81 -11.54 25.80
CA ILE A 313 -6.21 -10.13 25.87
C ILE A 313 -7.56 -10.08 26.57
N ALA A 314 -7.58 -9.62 27.82
CA ALA A 314 -8.80 -9.28 28.54
C ALA A 314 -9.22 -7.84 28.21
N GLU A 315 -10.42 -7.65 27.66
CA GLU A 315 -11.05 -6.32 27.62
C GLU A 315 -11.53 -5.94 29.02
N THR A 316 -11.02 -4.84 29.55
CA THR A 316 -11.52 -4.30 30.83
C THR A 316 -12.42 -3.10 30.54
N ASN A 317 -13.70 -3.19 30.94
CA ASN A 317 -14.72 -2.15 30.75
C ASN A 317 -14.51 -0.94 31.69
N GLY A 318 -13.28 -0.41 31.75
CA GLY A 318 -12.92 0.74 32.59
C GLY A 318 -12.56 0.40 34.05
N GLU A 319 -12.80 -0.83 34.50
CA GLU A 319 -12.35 -1.30 35.83
C GLU A 319 -10.91 -1.83 35.77
N SER A 320 -10.09 -1.50 36.78
CA SER A 320 -8.73 -2.03 36.88
C SER A 320 -8.80 -3.54 37.09
N PRO A 321 -8.13 -4.37 36.27
CA PRO A 321 -7.99 -5.77 36.60
C PRO A 321 -7.21 -5.86 37.92
N ALA A 322 -7.72 -6.63 38.88
CA ALA A 322 -6.97 -6.97 40.07
C ALA A 322 -5.66 -7.63 39.62
N ASP A 323 -4.54 -7.26 40.27
CA ASP A 323 -3.21 -7.79 39.97
C ASP A 323 -3.25 -9.34 39.90
N PRO A 324 -3.02 -9.93 38.70
CA PRO A 324 -2.94 -11.38 38.50
C PRO A 324 -1.87 -12.08 39.34
N SER A 325 -1.00 -11.35 40.04
CA SER A 325 -0.05 -11.91 41.01
C SER A 325 -0.76 -12.59 42.20
N ALA A 326 -2.02 -12.28 42.46
CA ALA A 326 -2.87 -13.00 43.41
C ALA A 326 -3.46 -14.25 42.73
N ALA A 327 -2.79 -15.39 42.90
CA ALA A 327 -3.18 -16.75 42.53
C ALA A 327 -4.63 -16.95 42.06
N GLY A 328 -4.81 -17.30 40.79
CA GLY A 328 -6.00 -18.03 40.31
C GLY A 328 -7.27 -17.21 40.06
N VAL A 329 -7.19 -15.88 39.92
CA VAL A 329 -8.35 -15.09 39.49
C VAL A 329 -8.57 -15.30 38.00
N MET A 330 -9.47 -16.22 37.67
CA MET A 330 -10.14 -16.25 36.38
C MET A 330 -10.76 -14.87 36.16
N PRO A 331 -10.59 -14.27 34.96
CA PRO A 331 -11.12 -12.96 34.72
C PRO A 331 -12.66 -13.01 34.88
N SER A 332 -13.24 -11.92 35.42
CA SER A 332 -14.69 -11.78 35.61
C SER A 332 -15.47 -12.15 34.34
N SER A 333 -16.77 -12.46 34.46
CA SER A 333 -17.66 -12.84 33.36
C SER A 333 -17.68 -11.87 32.16
N ASP A 334 -17.10 -10.68 32.31
CA ASP A 334 -17.10 -9.60 31.32
C ASP A 334 -15.78 -9.48 30.52
N CYS A 335 -14.80 -10.37 30.74
CA CYS A 335 -13.55 -10.38 29.99
C CYS A 335 -13.63 -11.29 28.76
N GLN A 336 -13.49 -10.70 27.57
CA GLN A 336 -13.21 -11.46 26.35
C GLN A 336 -11.75 -11.88 26.32
N THR A 337 -11.43 -13.00 25.65
CA THR A 337 -10.06 -13.50 25.47
C THR A 337 -9.70 -13.44 24.00
N LEU A 338 -8.59 -12.78 23.62
CA LEU A 338 -8.04 -12.85 22.25
C LEU A 338 -6.70 -13.59 22.22
N SER A 339 -6.61 -14.61 21.37
CA SER A 339 -5.36 -15.31 21.07
C SER A 339 -4.46 -14.54 20.09
N ALA A 340 -3.21 -15.00 19.89
CA ALA A 340 -2.33 -14.48 18.84
C ALA A 340 -2.98 -14.54 17.44
N VAL A 341 -3.73 -15.61 17.18
CA VAL A 341 -4.43 -15.84 15.92
C VAL A 341 -5.56 -14.82 15.76
N ASP A 342 -6.28 -14.51 16.84
CA ASP A 342 -7.33 -13.49 16.81
C ASP A 342 -6.75 -12.09 16.63
N LEU A 343 -5.60 -11.78 17.23
CA LEU A 343 -4.87 -10.54 16.97
C LEU A 343 -4.48 -10.41 15.50
N TYR A 344 -3.97 -11.48 14.87
CA TYR A 344 -3.66 -11.47 13.43
C TYR A 344 -4.91 -11.26 12.57
N ARG A 345 -6.04 -11.87 12.92
CA ARG A 345 -7.33 -11.66 12.25
C ARG A 345 -7.85 -10.23 12.42
N LEU A 346 -7.73 -9.64 13.61
CA LEU A 346 -8.08 -8.23 13.86
C LEU A 346 -7.21 -7.27 13.05
N LEU A 347 -5.95 -7.64 12.85
CA LEU A 347 -5.06 -6.99 11.91
C LEU A 347 -5.32 -7.44 10.47
N GLY A 348 -6.49 -8.00 10.13
CA GLY A 348 -6.92 -8.47 8.81
C GLY A 348 -5.90 -9.31 8.05
N LEU A 349 -5.16 -10.17 8.77
CA LEU A 349 -4.31 -11.20 8.20
C LEU A 349 -5.03 -12.55 8.33
N GLY A 350 -4.87 -13.41 7.33
CA GLY A 350 -5.27 -14.81 7.44
C GLY A 350 -4.51 -15.53 8.55
N THR A 351 -4.99 -16.71 8.94
CA THR A 351 -4.26 -17.59 9.86
C THR A 351 -2.92 -17.99 9.22
N PRO A 352 -1.79 -17.93 9.93
CA PRO A 352 -0.50 -18.40 9.43
C PRO A 352 -0.48 -19.91 9.17
#